data_AF-A0AAE4C0T9-F1
#
_entry.id   AF-A0AAE4C0T9-F1
#
_cell.length_a   1.000
_cell.length_b   1.000
_cell.length_c   1.000
_cell.angle_alpha   90.00
_cell.angle_beta   90.00
_cell.angle_gamma   90.00
#
_symmetry.space_group_name_H-M   'P 1'
#
loop_
_entity.id
_entity.type
_entity.pdbx_description
1 polymer ?
#
loop_
_entity_poly.entity_id
_entity_poly.type
_entity_poly.pdbx_seq_one_letter_code
_entity_poly.pdbx_strand_id
1 'polypeptide(L)'
;MALTRDNWPDRAAVQASLAARFMLPPLPAPVQDWFAWCRRMGTQSLVLKEPGWREDSEGVLTGSGAVDVPSLMAEMEGYRFILNQKASTPEHLVWSDAVDAGQWQAHWVVLQNADGDPLIGDISQPEVPVLWDWHGSGRWSPQPLFPNLQMLMERIEVHAPPSLPSDDSPTVFRTVHLTDLGSEPLRVLTALKSHPHYRHLAGASLLKLKHQLPLKLLDDSVSLALKDDLVHRFEALGARVEVTERIHRRADGNAQHLAPSD
;
A
#
# COMPACT_ATOMS: atom_id res chain seq x y z
N MET A 1 1.24 -27.76 -9.02
CA MET A 1 2.46 -26.94 -9.15
C MET A 1 2.48 -26.00 -7.95
N ALA A 2 3.62 -25.79 -7.29
CA ALA A 2 3.66 -24.88 -6.13
C ALA A 2 3.26 -23.46 -6.55
N LEU A 3 2.78 -22.65 -5.59
CA LEU A 3 2.49 -21.25 -5.86
C LEU A 3 3.77 -20.49 -6.20
N THR A 4 3.64 -19.66 -7.22
CA THR A 4 4.62 -18.74 -7.77
C THR A 4 3.89 -17.44 -8.06
N ARG A 5 4.62 -16.40 -8.46
CA ARG A 5 4.01 -15.12 -8.83
C ARG A 5 3.04 -15.24 -10.01
N ASP A 6 3.38 -16.10 -10.98
CA ASP A 6 2.67 -16.16 -12.27
C ASP A 6 1.37 -16.98 -12.21
N ASN A 7 1.19 -17.74 -11.13
CA ASN A 7 0.00 -18.55 -10.87
C ASN A 7 -0.62 -18.22 -9.51
N TRP A 8 -0.39 -17.01 -9.01
CA TRP A 8 -1.00 -16.57 -7.76
C TRP A 8 -2.53 -16.48 -7.93
N PRO A 9 -3.31 -17.05 -7.00
CA PRO A 9 -4.76 -16.96 -7.05
C PRO A 9 -5.23 -15.50 -6.96
N ASP A 10 -6.39 -15.21 -7.54
CA ASP A 10 -6.99 -13.89 -7.39
C ASP A 10 -7.42 -13.63 -5.93
N ARG A 11 -7.71 -12.36 -5.61
CA ARG A 11 -8.10 -11.93 -4.27
C ARG A 11 -9.36 -12.63 -3.77
N ALA A 12 -10.32 -12.92 -4.65
CA ALA A 12 -11.58 -13.55 -4.28
C ALA A 12 -11.37 -15.02 -3.88
N ALA A 13 -10.51 -15.75 -4.61
CA ALA A 13 -10.14 -17.11 -4.29
C ALA A 13 -9.39 -17.19 -2.94
N VAL A 14 -8.49 -16.24 -2.67
CA VAL A 14 -7.82 -16.13 -1.36
C VAL A 14 -8.84 -15.91 -0.24
N GLN A 15 -9.73 -14.92 -0.39
CA GLN A 15 -10.79 -14.62 0.59
C GLN A 15 -11.69 -15.82 0.85
N ALA A 16 -12.15 -16.50 -0.20
CA ALA A 16 -12.98 -17.69 -0.09
C ALA A 16 -12.26 -18.82 0.66
N SER A 17 -10.97 -19.04 0.37
CA SER A 17 -10.17 -20.08 1.03
C SER A 17 -9.98 -19.80 2.54
N LEU A 18 -9.79 -18.54 2.91
CA LEU A 18 -9.65 -18.12 4.31
C LEU A 18 -10.98 -18.31 5.05
N ALA A 19 -12.08 -17.83 4.47
CA ALA A 19 -13.42 -17.95 5.04
C ALA A 19 -13.89 -19.42 5.18
N ALA A 20 -13.42 -20.31 4.30
CA ALA A 20 -13.71 -21.74 4.40
C ALA A 20 -12.93 -22.44 5.52
N ARG A 21 -11.79 -21.88 5.94
CA ARG A 21 -10.85 -22.53 6.87
C ARG A 21 -10.90 -21.98 8.29
N PHE A 22 -11.17 -20.69 8.44
CA PHE A 22 -11.08 -19.97 9.70
C PHE A 22 -12.36 -19.18 9.97
N MET A 23 -12.56 -18.86 11.25
CA MET A 23 -13.65 -18.01 11.71
C MET A 23 -13.10 -16.94 12.64
N LEU A 24 -13.71 -15.77 12.62
CA LEU A 24 -13.43 -14.71 13.58
C LEU A 24 -14.37 -14.82 14.78
N PRO A 25 -13.97 -14.30 15.95
CA PRO A 25 -14.89 -14.04 17.05
C PRO A 25 -16.03 -13.11 16.58
N PRO A 26 -17.15 -13.06 17.32
CA PRO A 26 -18.19 -12.06 17.09
C PRO A 26 -17.58 -10.66 17.05
N LEU A 27 -17.88 -9.91 15.99
CA LEU A 27 -17.32 -8.58 15.79
C LEU A 27 -18.12 -7.54 16.59
N PRO A 28 -17.45 -6.69 17.39
CA PRO A 28 -18.09 -5.56 18.07
C PRO A 28 -18.74 -4.58 17.09
N ALA A 29 -19.74 -3.83 17.56
CA ALA A 29 -20.47 -2.85 16.75
C ALA A 29 -19.55 -1.82 16.04
N PRO A 30 -18.48 -1.29 16.67
CA PRO A 30 -17.57 -0.36 15.98
C PRO A 30 -16.94 -0.92 14.71
N VAL A 31 -16.74 -2.24 14.61
CA VAL A 31 -16.20 -2.86 13.39
C VAL A 31 -17.18 -2.73 12.21
N GLN A 32 -18.48 -2.73 12.48
CA GLN A 32 -19.50 -2.47 11.45
C GLN A 32 -19.49 -1.01 10.99
N ASP A 33 -19.28 -0.08 11.92
CA ASP A 33 -19.12 1.34 11.61
C ASP A 33 -17.87 1.58 10.76
N TRP A 34 -16.78 0.88 11.09
CA TRP A 34 -15.56 0.86 10.28
C TRP A 34 -15.80 0.34 8.86
N PHE A 35 -16.48 -0.79 8.69
CA PHE A 35 -16.85 -1.30 7.37
C PHE A 35 -17.70 -0.30 6.56
N ALA A 36 -18.65 0.37 7.21
CA ALA A 36 -19.43 1.43 6.58
C ALA A 36 -18.56 2.64 6.19
N TRP A 37 -17.62 3.03 7.07
CA TRP A 37 -16.70 4.11 6.83
C TRP A 37 -15.73 3.81 5.66
N CYS A 38 -15.11 2.63 5.62
CA CYS A 38 -14.23 2.22 4.52
C CYS A 38 -14.97 2.22 3.17
N ARG A 39 -16.23 1.76 3.14
CA ARG A 39 -17.07 1.82 1.93
C ARG A 39 -17.29 3.25 1.44
N ARG A 40 -17.43 4.23 2.33
CA ARG A 40 -17.57 5.65 1.95
C ARG A 40 -16.27 6.24 1.40
N MET A 41 -15.13 5.85 1.96
CA MET A 41 -13.81 6.33 1.49
C MET A 41 -13.44 5.73 0.13
N GLY A 42 -13.89 4.50 -0.16
CA GLY A 42 -13.72 3.87 -1.47
C GLY A 42 -12.25 3.71 -1.84
N THR A 43 -11.85 4.23 -3.01
CA THR A 43 -10.47 4.13 -3.53
C THR A 43 -9.63 5.38 -3.24
N GLN A 44 -10.07 6.24 -2.31
CA GLN A 44 -9.31 7.43 -1.93
C GLN A 44 -7.96 7.04 -1.34
N SER A 45 -6.94 7.84 -1.62
CA SER A 45 -5.68 7.77 -0.89
C SER A 45 -5.90 8.35 0.50
N LEU A 46 -5.52 7.63 1.53
CA LEU A 46 -5.77 7.99 2.92
C LEU A 46 -4.44 8.11 3.67
N VAL A 47 -4.40 9.03 4.62
CA VAL A 47 -3.25 9.27 5.49
C VAL A 47 -3.70 9.31 6.94
N LEU A 48 -2.97 8.63 7.81
CA LEU A 48 -3.14 8.73 9.24
C LEU A 48 -2.36 9.94 9.78
N LYS A 49 -3.08 10.98 10.23
CA LYS A 49 -2.49 12.12 10.93
C LYS A 49 -2.41 11.87 12.43
N GLU A 50 -1.33 11.21 12.83
CA GLU A 50 -0.90 11.15 14.22
C GLU A 50 0.56 11.64 14.30
N PRO A 51 0.87 12.67 15.10
CA PRO A 51 2.27 13.09 15.29
C PRO A 51 3.04 12.06 16.12
N GLY A 52 4.22 11.64 15.66
CA GLY A 52 5.19 10.92 16.50
C GLY A 52 4.86 9.45 16.83
N TRP A 53 3.78 8.88 16.28
CA TRP A 53 3.54 7.44 16.38
C TRP A 53 4.52 6.62 15.52
N ARG A 54 5.20 7.25 14.55
CA ARG A 54 6.29 6.66 13.77
C ARG A 54 7.29 7.73 13.33
N GLU A 55 8.58 7.53 13.65
CA GLU A 55 9.67 8.37 13.14
C GLU A 55 9.76 8.20 11.60
N ASP A 56 9.83 9.30 10.87
CA ASP A 56 9.99 9.37 9.40
C ASP A 56 8.88 8.74 8.53
N SER A 57 7.65 8.61 9.04
CA SER A 57 6.49 8.15 8.25
C SER A 57 5.49 9.27 7.98
N GLU A 58 5.04 9.33 6.73
CA GLU A 58 3.95 10.19 6.27
C GLU A 58 2.57 9.62 6.66
N GLY A 59 2.52 8.43 7.27
CA GLY A 59 1.29 7.77 7.71
C GLY A 59 0.39 7.29 6.57
N VAL A 60 0.93 7.06 5.37
CA VAL A 60 0.13 6.69 4.20
C VAL A 60 -0.48 5.31 4.39
N LEU A 61 -1.81 5.24 4.26
CA LEU A 61 -2.52 3.99 4.31
C LEU A 61 -2.43 3.29 2.95
N THR A 62 -1.89 2.08 2.97
CA THR A 62 -1.54 1.28 1.80
C THR A 62 -2.54 0.16 1.51
N GLY A 63 -3.46 -0.10 2.43
CA GLY A 63 -4.57 -1.05 2.28
C GLY A 63 -5.87 -0.38 1.82
N SER A 64 -6.79 -1.18 1.26
CA SER A 64 -8.13 -0.69 0.88
C SER A 64 -9.08 -0.57 2.08
N GLY A 65 -8.70 -1.14 3.22
CA GLY A 65 -9.54 -1.25 4.40
C GLY A 65 -10.60 -2.31 4.21
N ALA A 66 -10.84 -3.10 5.25
CA ALA A 66 -11.88 -4.10 5.21
C ALA A 66 -13.28 -3.46 5.15
N VAL A 67 -14.14 -3.98 4.29
CA VAL A 67 -15.53 -3.51 4.10
C VAL A 67 -16.57 -4.56 4.51
N ASP A 68 -16.10 -5.75 4.85
CA ASP A 68 -16.87 -6.91 5.29
C ASP A 68 -15.94 -7.94 5.97
N VAL A 69 -16.52 -9.03 6.49
CA VAL A 69 -15.75 -10.08 7.17
C VAL A 69 -14.74 -10.77 6.24
N PRO A 70 -15.09 -11.18 4.99
CA PRO A 70 -14.10 -11.78 4.09
C PRO A 70 -12.91 -10.87 3.78
N SER A 71 -13.14 -9.58 3.54
CA SER A 71 -12.06 -8.62 3.32
C SER A 71 -11.24 -8.39 4.57
N LEU A 72 -11.85 -8.35 5.77
CA LEU A 72 -11.13 -8.29 7.04
C LEU A 72 -10.21 -9.49 7.24
N MET A 73 -10.68 -10.69 6.90
CA MET A 73 -9.85 -11.89 6.95
C MET A 73 -8.68 -11.83 5.97
N ALA A 74 -8.88 -11.27 4.77
CA ALA A 74 -7.80 -11.10 3.81
C ALA A 74 -6.77 -10.06 4.24
N GLU A 75 -7.16 -8.97 4.94
CA GLU A 75 -6.18 -8.01 5.49
C GLU A 75 -5.26 -8.65 6.55
N MET A 76 -5.66 -9.78 7.14
CA MET A 76 -4.85 -10.56 8.07
C MET A 76 -3.92 -11.60 7.40
N GLU A 77 -3.94 -11.72 6.07
CA GLU A 77 -2.98 -12.54 5.32
C GLU A 77 -1.54 -12.06 5.59
N GLY A 78 -0.65 -13.00 5.88
CA GLY A 78 0.76 -12.69 6.17
C GLY A 78 1.03 -12.21 7.61
N TYR A 79 -0.02 -11.87 8.36
CA TYR A 79 0.05 -11.51 9.78
C TYR A 79 -0.44 -12.66 10.66
N ARG A 80 -1.74 -12.98 10.58
CA ARG A 80 -2.36 -14.08 11.31
C ARG A 80 -2.42 -15.34 10.46
N PHE A 81 -2.90 -15.21 9.23
CA PHE A 81 -3.07 -16.35 8.34
C PHE A 81 -1.86 -16.45 7.43
N ILE A 82 -1.01 -17.44 7.69
CA ILE A 82 0.26 -17.61 6.98
C ILE A 82 0.08 -18.67 5.90
N LEU A 83 0.28 -18.27 4.64
CA LEU A 83 0.20 -19.18 3.50
C LEU A 83 1.48 -20.01 3.39
N ASN A 84 1.34 -21.33 3.40
CA ASN A 84 2.43 -22.22 3.02
C ASN A 84 2.51 -22.32 1.50
N GLN A 85 3.22 -21.37 0.88
CA GLN A 85 3.35 -21.29 -0.58
C GLN A 85 3.89 -22.59 -1.22
N LYS A 86 4.79 -23.30 -0.54
CA LYS A 86 5.39 -24.55 -1.05
C LYS A 86 4.40 -25.71 -1.07
N ALA A 87 3.50 -25.76 -0.09
CA ALA A 87 2.46 -26.79 0.00
C ALA A 87 1.19 -26.41 -0.78
N SER A 88 1.07 -25.15 -1.20
CA SER A 88 -0.11 -24.62 -1.88
C SER A 88 -0.01 -24.77 -3.40
N THR A 89 -1.17 -24.83 -4.03
CA THR A 89 -1.39 -24.77 -5.48
C THR A 89 -2.45 -23.70 -5.77
N PRO A 90 -2.62 -23.22 -7.01
CA PRO A 90 -3.64 -22.22 -7.33
C PRO A 90 -5.06 -22.64 -6.93
N GLU A 91 -5.35 -23.94 -6.98
CA GLU A 91 -6.65 -24.51 -6.65
C GLU A 91 -6.78 -24.92 -5.17
N HIS A 92 -5.67 -25.02 -4.45
CA HIS A 92 -5.64 -25.49 -3.07
C HIS A 92 -4.62 -24.73 -2.22
N LEU A 93 -5.11 -23.85 -1.36
CA LEU A 93 -4.31 -23.00 -0.48
C LEU A 93 -4.18 -23.64 0.90
N VAL A 94 -2.93 -23.80 1.33
CA VAL A 94 -2.58 -24.42 2.61
C VAL A 94 -2.19 -23.32 3.59
N TRP A 95 -3.04 -23.12 4.59
CA TRP A 95 -2.89 -22.05 5.57
C TRP A 95 -2.51 -22.59 6.96
N SER A 96 -1.75 -21.80 7.71
CA SER A 96 -1.56 -21.95 9.15
C SER A 96 -2.05 -20.71 9.90
N ASP A 97 -2.55 -20.90 11.13
CA ASP A 97 -2.95 -19.79 12.01
C ASP A 97 -1.78 -19.46 12.96
N ALA A 98 -1.30 -18.22 12.93
CA ALA A 98 -0.25 -17.73 13.81
C ALA A 98 -0.67 -17.71 15.29
N VAL A 99 -1.98 -17.79 15.57
CA VAL A 99 -2.51 -17.98 16.93
C VAL A 99 -2.02 -19.30 17.53
N ASP A 100 -1.98 -20.38 16.74
CA ASP A 100 -1.55 -21.71 17.23
C ASP A 100 -0.08 -21.72 17.68
N ALA A 101 0.74 -20.85 17.09
CA ALA A 101 2.14 -20.67 17.44
C ALA A 101 2.37 -19.60 18.52
N GLY A 102 1.31 -18.99 19.06
CA GLY A 102 1.39 -17.87 20.02
C GLY A 102 2.02 -16.60 19.44
N GLN A 103 2.04 -16.47 18.11
CA GLN A 103 2.60 -15.32 17.40
C GLN A 103 1.56 -14.24 17.16
N TRP A 104 0.28 -14.55 17.30
CA TRP A 104 -0.82 -13.60 17.12
C TRP A 104 -1.91 -13.84 18.17
N GLN A 105 -2.63 -12.80 18.59
CA GLN A 105 -3.78 -12.96 19.48
C GLN A 105 -5.05 -13.24 18.67
N ALA A 106 -5.88 -14.19 19.12
CA ALA A 106 -7.11 -14.57 18.41
C ALA A 106 -8.10 -13.42 18.19
N HIS A 107 -8.05 -12.41 19.08
CA HIS A 107 -8.88 -11.20 19.07
C HIS A 107 -8.21 -10.00 18.40
N TRP A 108 -7.02 -10.16 17.81
CA TRP A 108 -6.41 -9.09 17.01
C TRP A 108 -6.82 -9.24 15.54
N VAL A 109 -7.32 -8.14 14.97
CA VAL A 109 -7.65 -8.03 13.55
C VAL A 109 -6.84 -6.92 12.90
N VAL A 110 -6.51 -7.06 11.62
CA VAL A 110 -5.82 -6.00 10.87
C VAL A 110 -6.88 -5.13 10.21
N LEU A 111 -6.96 -3.87 10.62
CA LEU A 111 -7.97 -2.91 10.16
C LEU A 111 -7.52 -2.23 8.85
N GLN A 112 -6.24 -1.86 8.80
CA GLN A 112 -5.57 -1.14 7.73
C GLN A 112 -4.06 -1.36 7.82
N ASN A 113 -3.33 -0.92 6.80
CA ASN A 113 -1.86 -0.97 6.78
C ASN A 113 -1.29 0.40 6.51
N ALA A 114 -0.37 0.87 7.33
CA ALA A 114 0.31 2.15 7.18
C ALA A 114 1.78 1.91 6.82
N ASP A 115 2.17 2.30 5.61
CA ASP A 115 3.49 2.00 5.01
C ASP A 115 3.91 0.51 5.12
N GLY A 116 2.94 -0.42 5.10
CA GLY A 116 3.16 -1.87 5.18
C GLY A 116 3.11 -2.47 6.59
N ASP A 117 2.92 -1.64 7.63
CA ASP A 117 2.77 -2.07 9.01
C ASP A 117 1.29 -2.09 9.43
N PRO A 118 0.84 -3.10 10.20
CA PRO A 118 -0.57 -3.27 10.49
C PRO A 118 -1.07 -2.29 11.55
N LEU A 119 -2.23 -1.68 11.28
CA LEU A 119 -3.09 -1.09 12.30
C LEU A 119 -3.99 -2.19 12.85
N ILE A 120 -3.78 -2.55 14.11
CA ILE A 120 -4.39 -3.72 14.73
C ILE A 120 -5.57 -3.28 15.60
N GLY A 121 -6.76 -3.82 15.36
CA GLY A 121 -7.90 -3.68 16.26
C GLY A 121 -7.96 -4.82 17.27
N ASP A 122 -8.08 -4.51 18.55
CA ASP A 122 -8.35 -5.50 19.59
C ASP A 122 -9.86 -5.66 19.80
N ILE A 123 -10.44 -6.69 19.20
CA ILE A 123 -11.88 -6.97 19.29
C ILE A 123 -12.28 -7.74 20.57
N SER A 124 -11.36 -7.96 21.52
CA SER A 124 -11.72 -8.48 22.84
C SER A 124 -12.44 -7.42 23.70
N GLN A 125 -12.30 -6.16 23.33
CA GLN A 125 -12.91 -5.01 24.00
C GLN A 125 -13.98 -4.38 23.11
N PRO A 126 -15.11 -3.92 23.67
CA PRO A 126 -16.23 -3.40 22.88
C PRO A 126 -15.89 -2.12 22.11
N GLU A 127 -14.98 -1.29 22.62
CA GLU A 127 -14.53 -0.04 22.00
C GLU A 127 -13.51 -0.26 20.87
N VAL A 128 -12.94 -1.47 20.77
CA VAL A 128 -11.92 -1.86 19.80
C VAL A 128 -10.72 -0.90 19.80
N PRO A 129 -9.86 -0.92 20.86
CA PRO A 129 -8.65 -0.12 20.86
C PRO A 129 -7.75 -0.51 19.69
N VAL A 130 -7.07 0.49 19.15
CA VAL A 130 -6.18 0.34 18.00
C VAL A 130 -4.75 0.32 18.51
N LEU A 131 -4.02 -0.71 18.09
CA LEU A 131 -2.62 -0.94 18.37
C LEU A 131 -1.82 -0.83 17.07
N TRP A 132 -0.51 -0.71 17.19
CA TRP A 132 0.40 -0.70 16.05
C TRP A 132 1.70 -1.41 16.42
N ASP A 133 2.35 -2.01 15.42
CA ASP A 133 3.68 -2.60 15.57
C ASP A 133 4.39 -2.68 14.22
N TRP A 134 5.70 -2.86 14.26
CA TRP A 134 6.53 -3.05 13.07
C TRP A 134 6.43 -4.47 12.54
N HIS A 135 6.10 -4.61 11.27
CA HIS A 135 6.24 -5.87 10.59
C HIS A 135 7.73 -6.25 10.45
N GLY A 136 8.05 -7.53 10.70
CA GLY A 136 9.41 -8.05 10.51
C GLY A 136 10.37 -7.90 11.71
N SER A 137 9.90 -7.39 12.86
CA SER A 137 10.66 -7.32 14.12
C SER A 137 10.93 -8.70 14.78
N GLY A 138 10.29 -9.76 14.27
CA GLY A 138 10.47 -11.14 14.70
C GLY A 138 9.52 -11.59 15.82
N ARG A 139 8.97 -10.66 16.62
CA ARG A 139 7.87 -10.92 17.58
C ARG A 139 6.94 -9.73 17.64
N TRP A 140 5.63 -10.00 17.65
CA TRP A 140 4.61 -8.99 17.82
C TRP A 140 4.55 -8.53 19.28
N SER A 141 4.74 -7.23 19.48
CA SER A 141 4.56 -6.51 20.74
C SER A 141 3.85 -5.18 20.48
N PRO A 142 2.58 -5.20 20.00
CA PRO A 142 1.89 -3.99 19.58
C PRO A 142 1.74 -2.98 20.72
N GLN A 143 1.98 -1.72 20.36
CA GLN A 143 1.82 -0.58 21.25
C GLN A 143 0.44 0.06 21.05
N PRO A 144 -0.19 0.59 22.10
CA PRO A 144 -1.42 1.37 21.94
C PRO A 144 -1.22 2.57 21.01
N LEU A 145 -2.15 2.75 20.07
CA LEU A 145 -2.21 3.90 19.17
C LEU A 145 -3.43 4.77 19.47
N PHE A 146 -4.62 4.16 19.50
CA PHE A 146 -5.88 4.85 19.81
C PHE A 146 -6.71 4.03 20.81
N PRO A 147 -7.45 4.71 21.70
CA PRO A 147 -8.30 4.03 22.69
C PRO A 147 -9.51 3.34 22.06
N ASN A 148 -9.92 3.73 20.84
CA ASN A 148 -11.07 3.16 20.15
C ASN A 148 -11.02 3.40 18.64
N LEU A 149 -11.87 2.67 17.91
CA LEU A 149 -11.92 2.71 16.45
C LEU A 149 -12.47 4.02 15.88
N GLN A 150 -13.32 4.72 16.64
CA GLN A 150 -13.85 6.02 16.25
C GLN A 150 -12.73 7.06 16.13
N MET A 151 -11.84 7.10 17.12
CA MET A 151 -10.71 8.03 17.13
C MET A 151 -9.75 7.76 15.95
N LEU A 152 -9.54 6.49 15.57
CA LEU A 152 -8.81 6.17 14.33
C LEU A 152 -9.48 6.80 13.11
N MET A 153 -10.79 6.59 12.92
CA MET A 153 -11.53 7.14 11.78
C MET A 153 -11.47 8.67 11.71
N GLU A 154 -11.44 9.35 12.86
CA GLU A 154 -11.31 10.80 12.97
C GLU A 154 -9.90 11.32 12.63
N ARG A 155 -8.86 10.49 12.81
CA ARG A 155 -7.46 10.84 12.48
C ARG A 155 -7.05 10.48 11.06
N ILE A 156 -7.88 9.74 10.33
CA ILE A 156 -7.61 9.44 8.92
C ILE A 156 -8.15 10.57 8.05
N GLU A 157 -7.26 11.20 7.30
CA GLU A 157 -7.59 12.23 6.33
C GLU A 157 -7.49 11.66 4.91
N VAL A 158 -8.28 12.24 4.00
CA VAL A 158 -8.08 12.02 2.57
C VAL A 158 -6.78 12.72 2.18
N HIS A 159 -5.81 11.93 1.73
CA HIS A 159 -4.59 12.46 1.14
C HIS A 159 -4.97 13.11 -0.20
N ALA A 160 -5.17 14.43 -0.18
CA ALA A 160 -5.26 15.23 -1.38
C ALA A 160 -3.83 15.55 -1.83
N PRO A 161 -3.34 14.99 -2.96
CA PRO A 161 -2.13 15.52 -3.55
C PRO A 161 -2.36 17.02 -3.84
N PRO A 162 -1.33 17.87 -3.69
CA PRO A 162 -1.49 19.31 -3.90
C PRO A 162 -2.14 19.59 -5.26
N SER A 163 -3.15 20.47 -5.26
CA SER A 163 -3.91 20.86 -6.45
C SER A 163 -2.95 21.36 -7.54
N LEU A 164 -3.06 20.78 -8.74
CA LEU A 164 -2.35 21.28 -9.91
C LEU A 164 -2.86 22.70 -10.25
N PRO A 165 -1.97 23.63 -10.66
CA PRO A 165 -2.39 24.94 -11.13
C PRO A 165 -3.27 24.83 -12.40
N SER A 166 -4.13 25.83 -12.57
CA SER A 166 -5.22 25.96 -13.54
C SER A 166 -4.84 25.76 -15.03
N ASP A 167 -5.84 25.32 -15.79
CA ASP A 167 -5.86 25.00 -17.22
C ASP A 167 -5.54 26.24 -18.10
N ASP A 168 -4.52 26.06 -18.95
CA ASP A 168 -3.97 26.90 -20.07
C ASP A 168 -2.43 26.78 -20.14
N SER A 169 -1.81 26.11 -19.17
CA SER A 169 -0.39 25.78 -19.17
C SER A 169 -0.12 24.49 -19.97
N PRO A 170 0.97 24.41 -20.76
CA PRO A 170 1.33 23.15 -21.42
C PRO A 170 1.50 22.04 -20.37
N THR A 171 0.83 20.91 -20.58
CA THR A 171 0.89 19.78 -19.65
C THR A 171 2.27 19.12 -19.78
N VAL A 172 3.04 19.17 -18.69
CA VAL A 172 4.36 18.52 -18.61
C VAL A 172 4.19 17.16 -17.95
N PHE A 173 4.42 16.11 -18.73
CA PHE A 173 4.50 14.74 -18.24
C PHE A 173 5.94 14.42 -17.84
N ARG A 174 6.10 13.74 -16.72
CA ARG A 174 7.40 13.52 -16.07
C ARG A 174 7.62 12.05 -15.84
N THR A 175 8.79 11.59 -16.24
CA THR A 175 9.27 10.23 -15.99
C THR A 175 10.51 10.31 -15.12
N VAL A 176 10.54 9.50 -14.06
CA VAL A 176 11.64 9.49 -13.10
C VAL A 176 12.30 8.13 -13.14
N HIS A 177 13.60 8.12 -13.37
CA HIS A 177 14.42 6.92 -13.42
C HIS A 177 15.49 6.95 -12.34
N LEU A 178 15.59 5.88 -11.56
CA LEU A 178 16.74 5.62 -10.71
C LEU A 178 17.86 5.08 -11.60
N THR A 179 18.93 5.86 -11.79
CA THR A 179 20.01 5.56 -12.75
C THR A 179 21.26 5.01 -12.08
N ASP A 180 21.47 5.33 -10.80
CA ASP A 180 22.62 4.88 -10.02
C ASP A 180 22.20 4.66 -8.55
N LEU A 181 22.70 3.61 -7.90
CA LEU A 181 22.35 3.27 -6.51
C LEU A 181 23.25 3.94 -5.45
N GLY A 182 24.24 4.72 -5.85
CA GLY A 182 25.16 5.40 -4.95
C GLY A 182 26.15 4.47 -4.25
N SER A 183 26.81 5.01 -3.21
CA SER A 183 27.78 4.28 -2.39
C SER A 183 27.15 3.27 -1.41
N GLU A 184 25.85 3.38 -1.15
CA GLU A 184 25.11 2.52 -0.22
C GLU A 184 23.92 1.79 -0.91
N PRO A 185 24.19 0.92 -1.90
CA PRO A 185 23.16 0.38 -2.77
C PRO A 185 22.11 -0.48 -2.05
N LEU A 186 22.44 -1.10 -0.92
CA LEU A 186 21.48 -1.89 -0.15
C LEU A 186 20.39 -1.02 0.51
N ARG A 187 20.72 0.20 0.95
CA ARG A 187 19.72 1.13 1.51
C ARG A 187 18.76 1.62 0.43
N VAL A 188 19.30 1.97 -0.73
CA VAL A 188 18.51 2.39 -1.90
C VAL A 188 17.59 1.26 -2.38
N LEU A 189 18.11 0.04 -2.49
CA LEU A 189 17.31 -1.13 -2.85
C LEU A 189 16.21 -1.38 -1.82
N THR A 190 16.50 -1.23 -0.53
CA THR A 190 15.51 -1.39 0.54
C THR A 190 14.42 -0.32 0.44
N ALA A 191 14.77 0.93 0.09
CA ALA A 191 13.77 1.97 -0.15
C ALA A 191 12.86 1.66 -1.35
N LEU A 192 13.32 0.90 -2.36
CA LEU A 192 12.43 0.42 -3.43
C LEU A 192 11.34 -0.54 -2.91
N LYS A 193 11.50 -1.16 -1.74
CA LYS A 193 10.45 -2.03 -1.17
C LYS A 193 9.18 -1.30 -0.78
N SER A 194 9.23 0.00 -0.50
CA SER A 194 8.03 0.80 -0.26
C SER A 194 7.41 1.31 -1.57
N HIS A 195 8.11 1.17 -2.71
CA HIS A 195 7.62 1.65 -3.99
C HIS A 195 6.60 0.68 -4.63
N PRO A 196 5.44 1.15 -5.13
CA PRO A 196 4.37 0.28 -5.66
C PRO A 196 4.83 -0.72 -6.73
N HIS A 197 5.76 -0.30 -7.58
CA HIS A 197 6.29 -1.14 -8.67
C HIS A 197 7.27 -2.22 -8.22
N TYR A 198 7.79 -2.16 -6.98
CA TYR A 198 8.88 -3.04 -6.54
C TYR A 198 8.59 -3.72 -5.18
N ARG A 199 7.56 -3.27 -4.45
CA ARG A 199 7.15 -3.82 -3.14
C ARG A 199 6.90 -5.32 -3.12
N HIS A 200 6.47 -5.88 -4.25
CA HIS A 200 6.17 -7.30 -4.42
C HIS A 200 7.43 -8.20 -4.58
N LEU A 201 8.63 -7.62 -4.76
CA LEU A 201 9.85 -8.39 -5.03
C LEU A 201 10.44 -8.97 -3.74
N ALA A 202 10.79 -10.25 -3.71
CA ALA A 202 11.53 -10.84 -2.59
C ALA A 202 12.97 -10.28 -2.49
N GLY A 203 13.61 -10.37 -1.31
CA GLY A 203 14.94 -9.76 -1.06
C GLY A 203 16.03 -10.17 -2.06
N ALA A 204 16.09 -11.43 -2.47
CA ALA A 204 17.05 -11.89 -3.48
C ALA A 204 16.77 -11.32 -4.89
N SER A 205 15.51 -11.02 -5.21
CA SER A 205 15.09 -10.42 -6.49
C SER A 205 15.34 -8.91 -6.50
N LEU A 206 15.24 -8.26 -5.33
CA LEU A 206 15.62 -6.87 -5.12
C LEU A 206 17.10 -6.63 -5.43
N LEU A 207 17.98 -7.57 -5.00
CA LEU A 207 19.42 -7.50 -5.28
C LEU A 207 19.75 -7.59 -6.78
N LYS A 208 18.87 -8.17 -7.60
CA LYS A 208 19.05 -8.24 -9.06
C LYS A 208 18.74 -6.92 -9.75
N LEU A 209 17.96 -6.03 -9.12
CA LEU A 209 17.60 -4.73 -9.68
C LEU A 209 18.81 -3.82 -9.91
N LYS A 210 19.91 -4.02 -9.17
CA LYS A 210 21.17 -3.29 -9.38
C LYS A 210 21.76 -3.48 -10.79
N HIS A 211 21.42 -4.57 -11.46
CA HIS A 211 21.86 -4.87 -12.83
C HIS A 211 20.84 -4.46 -13.89
N GLN A 212 19.71 -3.86 -13.48
CA GLN A 212 18.58 -3.50 -14.34
C GLN A 212 18.34 -1.98 -14.35
N LEU A 213 19.33 -1.20 -13.91
CA LEU A 213 19.30 0.25 -14.05
C LEU A 213 19.31 0.63 -15.53
N PRO A 214 18.59 1.70 -15.94
CA PRO A 214 17.76 2.55 -15.09
C PRO A 214 16.41 1.91 -14.68
N LEU A 215 16.02 2.07 -13.42
CA LEU A 215 14.74 1.57 -12.90
C LEU A 215 13.70 2.68 -12.93
N LYS A 216 12.52 2.41 -13.46
CA LYS A 216 11.45 3.41 -13.55
C LYS A 216 10.74 3.58 -12.21
N LEU A 217 10.85 4.77 -11.61
CA LEU A 217 10.17 5.13 -10.37
C LEU A 217 8.81 5.78 -10.68
N LEU A 218 8.77 6.67 -11.66
CA LEU A 218 7.56 7.35 -12.10
C LEU A 218 7.45 7.28 -13.61
N ASP A 219 6.26 7.03 -14.15
CA ASP A 219 6.01 6.99 -15.58
C ASP A 219 4.99 8.04 -16.00
N ASP A 220 5.35 8.86 -16.98
CA ASP A 220 4.46 9.78 -17.71
C ASP A 220 3.43 10.47 -16.80
N SER A 221 3.89 11.02 -15.67
CA SER A 221 3.03 11.60 -14.64
C SER A 221 3.05 13.12 -14.70
N VAL A 222 1.88 13.73 -14.57
CA VAL A 222 1.74 15.19 -14.51
C VAL A 222 2.08 15.76 -13.12
N SER A 223 2.21 14.89 -12.10
CA SER A 223 2.44 15.30 -10.71
C SER A 223 3.88 15.77 -10.47
N LEU A 224 4.05 17.07 -10.28
CA LEU A 224 5.34 17.66 -9.90
C LEU A 224 5.75 17.24 -8.49
N ALA A 225 4.81 17.23 -7.54
CA ALA A 225 5.07 16.86 -6.15
C ALA A 225 5.56 15.41 -6.02
N LEU A 226 4.93 14.48 -6.75
CA LEU A 226 5.36 13.08 -6.74
C LEU A 226 6.75 12.92 -7.38
N LYS A 227 7.06 13.69 -8.42
CA LYS A 227 8.40 13.74 -9.01
C LYS A 227 9.42 14.26 -7.97
N ASP A 228 9.12 15.36 -7.29
CA ASP A 228 10.03 15.98 -6.31
C ASP A 228 10.27 15.07 -5.10
N ASP A 229 9.23 14.43 -4.56
CA ASP A 229 9.37 13.46 -3.45
C ASP A 229 10.28 12.29 -3.84
N LEU A 230 10.04 11.68 -5.01
CA LEU A 230 10.85 10.55 -5.47
C LEU A 230 12.31 10.95 -5.72
N VAL A 231 12.56 12.11 -6.32
CA VAL A 231 13.92 12.62 -6.50
C VAL A 231 14.59 12.84 -5.15
N HIS A 232 13.95 13.62 -4.27
CA HIS A 232 14.52 13.97 -2.97
C HIS A 232 14.80 12.72 -2.11
N ARG A 233 13.84 11.80 -2.03
CA ARG A 233 13.96 10.56 -1.24
C ARG A 233 15.15 9.70 -1.68
N PHE A 234 15.32 9.50 -2.99
CA PHE A 234 16.38 8.63 -3.49
C PHE A 234 17.75 9.32 -3.51
N GLU A 235 17.80 10.63 -3.78
CA GLU A 235 19.05 11.41 -3.68
C GLU A 235 19.54 11.57 -2.23
N ALA A 236 18.64 11.71 -1.25
CA ALA A 236 18.99 11.72 0.17
C ALA A 236 19.64 10.41 0.64
N LEU A 237 19.37 9.30 -0.05
CA LEU A 237 20.03 8.01 0.16
C LEU A 237 21.35 7.87 -0.62
N GLY A 238 21.79 8.92 -1.31
CA GLY A 238 23.01 8.96 -2.12
C GLY A 238 22.87 8.35 -3.51
N ALA A 239 21.65 8.01 -3.94
CA ALA A 239 21.39 7.51 -5.29
C ALA A 239 21.36 8.65 -6.32
N ARG A 240 21.47 8.32 -7.63
CA ARG A 240 21.21 9.30 -8.69
C ARG A 240 19.92 9.00 -9.40
N VAL A 241 19.14 10.06 -9.62
CA VAL A 241 17.84 10.00 -10.28
C VAL A 241 17.88 10.91 -11.50
N GLU A 242 17.38 10.43 -12.63
CA GLU A 242 17.21 11.20 -13.85
C GLU A 242 15.73 11.47 -14.09
N VAL A 243 15.41 12.72 -14.44
CA VAL A 243 14.05 13.15 -14.76
C VAL A 243 13.98 13.51 -16.23
N THR A 244 13.04 12.88 -16.94
CA THR A 244 12.70 13.24 -18.32
C THR A 244 11.33 13.89 -18.35
N GLU A 245 11.24 15.04 -19.01
CA GLU A 245 10.01 15.80 -19.15
C GLU A 245 9.54 15.81 -20.61
N ARG A 246 8.26 15.50 -20.82
CA ARG A 246 7.58 15.54 -22.12
C ARG A 246 6.47 16.57 -22.06
N ILE A 247 6.57 17.59 -22.89
CA ILE A 247 5.60 18.68 -22.93
C ILE A 247 4.54 18.36 -23.99
N HIS A 248 3.28 18.28 -23.59
CA HIS A 248 2.15 18.18 -24.52
C HIS A 248 1.46 19.54 -24.63
N ARG A 249 1.41 20.09 -25.84
CA ARG A 249 0.56 21.23 -26.19
C ARG A 249 -0.63 20.71 -26.97
N ARG A 250 -1.83 21.10 -26.56
CA ARG A 250 -3.05 20.87 -27.34
C ARG A 250 -2.89 21.61 -28.66
N ALA A 251 -2.91 20.90 -29.78
CA ALA A 251 -2.97 21.54 -31.09
C ALA A 251 -4.38 22.11 -31.27
N ASP A 252 -4.49 23.42 -31.52
CA ASP A 252 -5.75 24.05 -31.91
C ASP A 252 -6.23 23.44 -33.23
N GLY A 253 -7.12 22.47 -33.13
CA GLY A 253 -7.88 21.93 -34.24
C GLY A 253 -8.96 22.92 -34.65
N ASN A 254 -8.58 23.98 -35.37
CA ASN A 254 -9.53 24.78 -36.14
C ASN A 254 -9.48 24.32 -37.61
N ALA A 255 -10.02 23.13 -37.87
CA ALA A 255 -10.47 22.76 -39.21
C ALA A 255 -11.78 23.52 -39.49
N GLN A 256 -11.68 24.81 -39.81
CA GLN A 256 -12.77 25.51 -40.46
C GLN A 256 -12.82 25.07 -41.92
N HIS A 257 -13.79 24.20 -42.18
CA HIS A 257 -14.40 23.99 -43.48
C HIS A 257 -14.79 25.35 -44.08
N LEU A 258 -13.97 25.89 -44.99
CA LEU A 258 -14.41 26.92 -45.93
C LEU A 258 -14.81 26.19 -47.22
N ALA A 259 -16.12 26.09 -47.40
CA ALA A 259 -16.71 25.75 -48.69
C ALA A 259 -16.29 26.79 -49.75
N PRO A 260 -16.17 26.40 -51.02
CA PRO A 260 -15.99 27.35 -52.10
C PRO A 260 -17.32 28.11 -52.31
N SER A 261 -17.26 29.43 -52.27
CA SER A 261 -18.31 30.29 -52.82
C SER A 261 -17.78 30.87 -54.13
N ASP A 262 -18.45 30.45 -55.21
CA ASP A 262 -18.52 30.97 -56.59
C ASP A 262 -17.23 31.30 -57.37
#